data_AF-A0A529Q3Y8-F1
#
_entry.id   AF-A0A529Q3Y8-F1
#
_cell.length_a   1.000
_cell.length_b   1.000
_cell.length_c   1.000
_cell.angle_alpha   90.00
_cell.angle_beta   90.00
_cell.angle_gamma   90.00
#
_symmetry.space_group_name_H-M   'P 1'
#
loop_
_entity.id
_entity.type
_entity.pdbx_description
1 polymer ?
#
loop_
_entity_poly.entity_id
_entity_poly.type
_entity_poly.pdbx_seq_one_letter_code
_entity_poly.pdbx_strand_id
1 'polypeptide(L)'
;LFYKLINSSQRFDIPENAGDFRVMRGAVARALTSVRDKRRFNKGLFAWAGFRQKAVLYSPENRAGGTSKWSRFNLIAFSLEGFTSFSVIPLRIISLIGLLAAFAGLAYGVKVLFEVLFYGIAVPGYPSIMVAVVLLGGFN
;
A
#
# COMPACT_ATOMS: atom_id res chain seq x y z
N LEU A 1 -4.20 -4.86 16.21
CA LEU A 1 -3.15 -5.20 15.22
C LEU A 1 -3.29 -4.38 13.95
N PHE A 2 -4.47 -4.39 13.31
CA PHE A 2 -4.76 -3.60 12.11
C PHE A 2 -4.51 -2.09 12.28
N TYR A 3 -5.07 -1.47 13.32
CA TYR A 3 -4.85 -0.03 13.59
C TYR A 3 -3.40 0.30 13.95
N LYS A 4 -2.70 -0.54 14.72
CA LYS A 4 -1.27 -0.38 15.01
C LYS A 4 -0.40 -0.38 13.74
N LEU A 5 -0.71 -1.24 12.76
CA LEU A 5 0.01 -1.28 11.47
C LEU A 5 -0.26 -0.05 10.60
N ILE A 6 -1.48 0.50 10.65
CA ILE A 6 -1.81 1.75 9.95
C ILE A 6 -1.17 2.96 10.64
N ASN A 7 -1.27 3.07 11.96
CA ASN A 7 -0.75 4.21 12.71
C ASN A 7 0.79 4.23 12.78
N SER A 8 1.48 3.11 12.56
CA SER A 8 2.96 3.12 12.47
C SER A 8 3.48 3.71 11.15
N SER A 9 2.64 3.82 10.12
CA SER A 9 3.03 4.29 8.79
C SER A 9 2.39 5.65 8.42
N GLN A 10 1.43 6.14 9.18
CA GLN A 10 0.69 7.35 8.86
C GLN A 10 1.06 8.53 9.77
N ARG A 11 1.07 9.74 9.19
CA ARG A 11 1.19 11.02 9.91
C ARG A 11 -0.02 11.33 10.80
N PHE A 12 -1.05 10.48 10.82
CA PHE A 12 -2.34 10.73 11.46
C PHE A 12 -2.83 9.46 12.17
N ASP A 13 -3.31 9.64 13.40
CA ASP A 13 -3.74 8.56 14.29
C ASP A 13 -5.21 8.23 14.01
N ILE A 14 -5.51 7.01 13.52
CA ILE A 14 -6.89 6.56 13.37
C ILE A 14 -7.36 5.99 14.72
N PRO A 15 -8.33 6.61 15.40
CA PRO A 15 -8.82 6.13 16.69
C PRO A 15 -9.48 4.76 16.56
N GLU A 16 -8.97 3.79 17.31
CA GLU A 16 -9.53 2.45 17.41
C GLU A 16 -10.98 2.52 17.93
N ASN A 17 -11.87 1.67 17.41
CA ASN A 17 -13.28 1.58 17.82
C ASN A 17 -14.13 2.86 17.67
N ALA A 18 -13.68 3.85 16.90
CA ALA A 18 -14.51 5.01 16.60
C ALA A 18 -15.80 4.59 15.87
N GLY A 19 -16.95 4.88 16.49
CA GLY A 19 -18.26 4.69 15.89
C GLY A 19 -18.43 5.54 14.62
N ASP A 20 -19.39 5.16 13.78
CA ASP A 20 -19.71 5.95 12.58
C ASP A 20 -20.56 7.19 12.91
N PHE A 21 -21.10 7.27 14.13
CA PHE A 21 -21.82 8.45 14.64
C PHE A 21 -20.87 9.61 14.95
N ARG A 22 -21.05 10.73 14.24
CA ARG A 22 -20.24 11.95 14.40
C ARG A 22 -21.08 13.19 14.15
N VAL A 23 -20.77 14.25 14.89
CA VAL A 23 -21.27 15.61 14.64
C VAL A 23 -20.15 16.40 13.99
N MET A 24 -20.46 17.07 12.88
CA MET A 24 -19.48 17.84 12.11
C MET A 24 -20.00 19.26 11.87
N ARG A 25 -19.10 20.24 11.85
CA ARG A 25 -19.42 21.60 11.39
C ARG A 25 -19.66 21.58 9.88
N GLY A 26 -20.54 22.45 9.38
CA GLY A 26 -20.89 22.50 7.95
C GLY A 26 -19.70 22.74 7.01
N ALA A 27 -18.67 23.47 7.46
CA ALA A 27 -17.44 23.65 6.68
C ALA A 27 -16.67 22.33 6.47
N VAL A 28 -16.62 21.48 7.50
CA VAL A 28 -15.95 20.17 7.46
C VAL A 28 -16.70 19.22 6.53
N ALA A 29 -18.04 19.19 6.63
CA ALA A 29 -18.87 18.38 5.76
C ALA A 29 -18.68 18.74 4.28
N ARG A 30 -18.65 20.05 3.95
CA ARG A 30 -18.42 20.53 2.58
C ARG A 30 -17.05 20.13 2.04
N ALA A 31 -16.00 20.28 2.84
CA ALA A 31 -14.65 19.86 2.45
C ALA A 31 -14.60 18.36 2.14
N LEU A 32 -15.18 17.51 3.00
CA LEU A 32 -15.22 16.07 2.80
C LEU A 32 -16.03 15.67 1.57
N THR A 33 -17.13 16.38 1.27
CA THR A 33 -17.92 16.12 0.06
C THR A 33 -17.20 16.48 -1.24
N SER A 34 -16.24 17.40 -1.21
CA SER A 34 -15.45 17.78 -2.40
C SER A 34 -14.44 16.69 -2.83
N VAL A 35 -14.14 15.72 -1.96
CA VAL A 35 -13.24 14.62 -2.28
C VAL A 35 -13.96 13.60 -3.16
N ARG A 36 -13.48 13.46 -4.41
CA ARG A 36 -14.04 12.54 -5.43
C ARG A 36 -13.42 11.15 -5.37
N ASP A 37 -13.30 10.57 -4.18
CA ASP A 37 -12.77 9.21 -4.04
C ASP A 37 -13.82 8.17 -4.42
N LYS A 38 -13.47 7.24 -5.33
CA LYS A 38 -14.38 6.18 -5.81
C LYS A 38 -14.72 5.15 -4.73
N ARG A 39 -13.84 4.96 -3.73
CA ARG A 39 -14.04 4.04 -2.60
C ARG A 39 -13.81 4.78 -1.29
N ARG A 40 -14.90 5.25 -0.66
CA ARG A 40 -14.83 6.08 0.54
C ARG A 40 -14.56 5.24 1.79
N PHE A 41 -13.29 5.15 2.19
CA PHE A 41 -12.90 4.74 3.53
C PHE A 41 -13.10 5.91 4.51
N ASN A 42 -14.36 6.16 4.93
CA ASN A 42 -14.74 7.34 5.72
C ASN A 42 -13.89 7.54 6.99
N LYS A 43 -13.54 6.45 7.69
CA LYS A 43 -12.75 6.52 8.93
C LYS A 43 -11.36 7.13 8.71
N GLY A 44 -10.69 6.74 7.63
CA GLY A 44 -9.38 7.29 7.27
C GLY A 44 -9.50 8.64 6.58
N LEU A 45 -10.57 8.90 5.83
CA LEU A 45 -10.83 10.22 5.25
C LEU A 45 -10.98 11.30 6.34
N PHE A 46 -11.67 10.99 7.44
CA PHE A 46 -11.79 11.90 8.58
C PHE A 46 -10.46 12.10 9.31
N ALA A 47 -9.65 11.05 9.46
CA ALA A 47 -8.32 11.15 10.04
C ALA A 47 -7.37 11.99 9.16
N TRP A 48 -7.42 11.78 7.85
CA TRP A 48 -6.61 12.49 6.85
C TRP A 48 -6.98 13.97 6.71
N ALA A 49 -8.27 14.31 6.83
CA ALA A 49 -8.73 15.68 6.70
C ALA A 49 -8.17 16.64 7.77
N GLY A 50 -7.60 16.12 8.87
CA GLY A 50 -6.78 16.90 9.81
C GLY A 50 -7.52 17.97 10.62
N PHE A 51 -8.85 18.03 10.56
CA PHE A 51 -9.64 18.98 11.35
C PHE A 51 -9.54 18.67 12.85
N ARG A 52 -9.78 19.68 13.70
CA ARG A 52 -9.87 19.50 15.16
C ARG A 52 -10.98 18.52 15.50
N GLN A 53 -10.62 17.43 16.15
CA GLN A 53 -11.52 16.35 16.54
C GLN A 53 -11.54 16.22 18.07
N LYS A 54 -12.70 15.91 18.63
CA LYS A 54 -12.85 15.55 20.04
C LYS A 54 -13.59 14.23 20.12
N ALA A 55 -12.97 13.24 20.77
CA ALA A 55 -13.61 11.96 21.01
C ALA A 55 -14.60 12.08 22.18
N VAL A 56 -15.79 11.52 22.00
CA VAL A 56 -16.76 11.32 23.08
C VAL A 56 -16.84 9.82 23.30
N LEU A 57 -16.35 9.37 24.45
CA LEU A 57 -16.41 7.97 24.83
C LEU A 57 -17.86 7.62 25.16
N TYR A 58 -18.40 6.62 24.49
CA TYR A 58 -19.69 6.04 24.82
C TYR A 58 -19.55 4.52 24.74
N SER A 59 -20.24 3.82 25.64
CA SER A 59 -20.36 2.36 25.56
C SER A 59 -21.66 2.06 24.80
N PRO A 60 -21.60 1.49 23.59
CA PRO A 60 -22.81 1.05 22.92
C PRO A 60 -23.47 -0.07 23.74
N GLU A 61 -24.78 0.01 23.93
CA GLU A 61 -25.55 -1.12 24.45
C GLU A 61 -25.52 -2.29 23.44
N ASN A 62 -25.67 -3.52 23.96
CA ASN A 62 -25.80 -4.68 23.09
C ASN A 62 -27.01 -4.50 22.17
N ARG A 63 -26.82 -4.78 20.87
CA ARG A 63 -27.91 -4.65 19.89
C ARG A 63 -29.11 -5.48 20.35
N ALA A 64 -30.28 -4.84 20.46
CA ALA A 64 -31.54 -5.52 20.80
C ALA A 64 -31.98 -6.54 19.72
N GLY A 65 -31.45 -6.44 18.49
CA GLY A 65 -31.69 -7.40 17.41
C GLY A 65 -30.98 -7.01 16.10
N GLY A 66 -30.80 -8.00 15.22
CA GLY A 66 -30.21 -7.87 13.87
C GLY A 66 -28.86 -8.58 13.70
N THR A 67 -28.61 -9.08 12.48
CA THR A 67 -27.32 -9.69 12.12
C THR A 67 -26.32 -8.61 11.71
N SER A 68 -25.04 -8.80 12.07
CA SER A 68 -23.97 -7.90 11.61
C SER A 68 -23.91 -7.92 10.08
N LYS A 69 -24.17 -6.77 9.43
CA LYS A 69 -23.92 -6.61 7.98
C LYS A 69 -22.43 -6.69 7.61
N TRP A 70 -21.54 -6.68 8.60
CA TRP A 70 -20.10 -6.75 8.41
C TRP A 70 -19.59 -8.17 8.63
N SER A 71 -19.17 -8.80 7.53
CA SER A 71 -18.36 -10.01 7.54
C SER A 71 -16.93 -9.66 7.98
N ARG A 72 -16.30 -10.53 8.80
CA ARG A 72 -14.89 -10.38 9.21
C ARG A 72 -13.94 -10.29 8.01
N PHE A 73 -14.27 -10.96 6.91
CA PHE A 73 -13.51 -10.90 5.65
C PHE A 73 -13.64 -9.55 4.96
N ASN A 74 -14.82 -8.92 4.99
CA ASN A 74 -15.01 -7.58 4.43
C ASN A 74 -14.25 -6.52 5.22
N LEU A 75 -14.12 -6.68 6.54
CA LEU A 75 -13.25 -5.84 7.37
C LEU A 75 -11.79 -5.97 6.96
N ILE A 76 -11.30 -7.18 6.68
CA ILE A 76 -9.92 -7.42 6.23
C ILE A 76 -9.68 -6.87 4.82
N ALA A 77 -10.64 -7.04 3.90
CA ALA A 77 -10.54 -6.46 2.54
C ALA A 77 -10.54 -4.93 2.58
N PHE A 78 -11.43 -4.31 3.36
CA PHE A 78 -11.50 -2.86 3.56
C PHE A 78 -10.23 -2.30 4.21
N SER A 79 -9.63 -3.09 5.10
CA SER A 79 -8.37 -2.82 5.76
C SER A 79 -7.18 -2.78 4.78
N LEU A 80 -7.12 -3.78 3.89
CA LEU A 80 -6.13 -3.86 2.81
C LEU A 80 -6.29 -2.72 1.81
N GLU A 81 -7.54 -2.36 1.46
CA GLU A 81 -7.83 -1.21 0.58
C GLU A 81 -7.44 0.13 1.21
N GLY A 82 -7.70 0.32 2.51
CA GLY A 82 -7.21 1.50 3.23
C GLY A 82 -5.68 1.56 3.27
N PHE A 83 -5.02 0.40 3.44
CA PHE A 83 -3.57 0.33 3.45
C PHE A 83 -2.96 0.64 2.06
N THR A 84 -3.53 0.15 0.97
CA THR A 84 -3.02 0.41 -0.39
C THR A 84 -3.33 1.81 -0.90
N SER A 85 -4.51 2.37 -0.60
CA SER A 85 -4.87 3.73 -1.04
C SER A 85 -4.07 4.84 -0.33
N PHE A 86 -3.58 4.59 0.88
CA PHE A 86 -2.89 5.61 1.69
C PHE A 86 -1.41 5.32 1.95
N SER A 87 -0.84 4.24 1.41
CA SER A 87 0.54 3.87 1.69
C SER A 87 1.36 3.58 0.44
N VAL A 88 2.54 4.19 0.35
CA VAL A 88 3.53 3.99 -0.73
C VAL A 88 4.40 2.75 -0.45
N ILE A 89 4.17 2.06 0.68
CA ILE A 89 4.94 0.88 1.08
C ILE A 89 4.89 -0.26 0.06
N PRO A 90 3.72 -0.66 -0.49
CA PRO A 90 3.65 -1.75 -1.45
C PRO A 90 4.50 -1.45 -2.70
N LEU A 91 4.41 -0.20 -3.16
CA LEU A 91 5.20 0.28 -4.29
C LEU A 91 6.69 0.23 -3.97
N ARG A 92 7.12 0.70 -2.79
CA ARG A 92 8.53 0.66 -2.37
C ARG A 92 9.10 -0.76 -2.28
N ILE A 93 8.32 -1.73 -1.80
CA ILE A 93 8.76 -3.13 -1.69
C ILE A 93 8.97 -3.71 -3.10
N ILE A 94 8.02 -3.51 -4.00
CA ILE A 94 8.14 -3.99 -5.39
C ILE A 94 9.33 -3.32 -6.09
N SER A 95 9.51 -2.00 -5.91
CA SER A 95 10.66 -1.29 -6.46
C SER A 95 12.00 -1.79 -5.89
N LEU A 96 12.06 -2.12 -4.59
CA LEU A 96 13.28 -2.66 -3.99
C LEU A 96 13.61 -4.06 -4.54
N ILE A 97 12.60 -4.92 -4.70
CA ILE A 97 12.75 -6.24 -5.32
C ILE A 97 13.22 -6.09 -6.77
N GLY A 98 12.62 -5.18 -7.53
CA GLY A 98 13.03 -4.87 -8.90
C GLY A 98 14.48 -4.39 -8.97
N LEU A 99 14.89 -3.50 -8.05
CA LEU A 99 16.27 -3.01 -7.96
C LEU A 99 17.27 -4.14 -7.67
N LEU A 100 16.95 -5.05 -6.74
CA LEU A 100 17.79 -6.20 -6.43
C LEU A 100 17.91 -7.17 -7.61
N ALA A 101 16.80 -7.42 -8.30
CA ALA A 101 16.78 -8.25 -9.51
C ALA A 101 17.61 -7.62 -10.63
N ALA A 102 17.52 -6.30 -10.83
CA ALA A 102 18.34 -5.57 -11.79
C ALA A 102 19.84 -5.67 -11.46
N PHE A 103 20.21 -5.51 -10.19
CA PHE A 103 21.60 -5.68 -9.74
C PHE A 103 22.12 -7.11 -9.97
N ALA A 104 21.32 -8.12 -9.65
CA ALA A 104 21.68 -9.52 -9.88
C ALA A 104 21.83 -9.83 -11.38
N GLY A 105 20.92 -9.32 -12.21
CA GLY A 105 21.00 -9.43 -13.67
C GLY A 105 22.26 -8.76 -14.21
N LEU A 106 22.59 -7.55 -13.75
CA LEU A 106 23.78 -6.83 -14.17
C LEU A 106 25.08 -7.57 -13.77
N ALA A 107 25.16 -8.08 -12.54
CA ALA A 107 26.29 -8.89 -12.10
C ALA A 107 26.45 -10.16 -12.95
N TYR A 108 25.34 -10.81 -13.30
CA TYR A 108 25.34 -11.98 -14.17
C TYR A 108 25.77 -11.64 -15.61
N GLY A 109 25.27 -10.54 -16.18
CA GLY A 109 25.67 -10.06 -17.49
C GLY A 109 27.16 -9.75 -17.56
N VAL A 110 27.70 -9.09 -16.52
CA VAL A 110 29.15 -8.83 -16.38
C VAL A 110 29.93 -10.14 -16.35
N LYS A 111 29.48 -11.13 -15.55
CA LYS A 111 30.12 -12.47 -15.50
C LYS A 111 30.19 -13.12 -16.89
N VAL A 112 29.08 -13.12 -17.64
CA VAL A 112 29.04 -13.69 -19.00
C VAL A 112 29.98 -12.94 -19.95
N LEU A 113 30.06 -11.62 -19.83
CA LEU A 113 30.97 -10.80 -20.63
C LEU A 113 32.45 -11.14 -20.35
N PHE A 114 32.80 -11.32 -19.08
CA PHE A 114 34.13 -11.80 -18.66
C PHE A 114 34.42 -13.21 -19.20
N GLU A 115 33.47 -14.13 -19.11
CA GLU A 115 33.63 -15.50 -19.60
C GLU A 115 33.91 -15.54 -21.12
N VAL A 116 33.18 -14.73 -21.90
CA VAL A 116 33.40 -14.60 -23.35
C VAL A 116 34.76 -13.98 -23.66
N LEU A 117 35.22 -13.00 -22.87
CA LEU A 117 36.49 -12.31 -23.11
C LEU A 117 37.71 -13.21 -22.85
N PHE A 118 37.65 -14.07 -21.82
CA PHE A 118 38.79 -14.89 -21.38
C PHE A 118 38.76 -16.33 -21.91
N TYR A 119 37.59 -16.94 -22.07
CA TYR A 119 37.44 -18.35 -22.47
C TYR A 119 36.84 -18.52 -23.87
N GLY A 120 36.44 -17.43 -24.53
CA GLY A 120 35.78 -17.46 -25.83
C GLY A 120 34.30 -17.87 -25.74
N ILE A 121 33.67 -18.09 -26.89
CA ILE A 121 32.23 -18.35 -26.98
C ILE A 121 31.96 -19.85 -26.79
N ALA A 122 31.49 -20.26 -25.62
CA ALA A 122 31.11 -21.67 -25.37
C ALA A 122 29.78 -22.05 -26.05
N VAL A 123 28.82 -21.11 -26.09
CA VAL A 123 27.50 -21.30 -26.73
C VAL A 123 27.17 -20.04 -27.54
N PRO A 124 27.13 -20.11 -28.89
CA PRO A 124 26.78 -18.97 -29.73
C PRO A 124 25.37 -18.43 -29.42
N GLY A 125 25.21 -17.12 -29.38
CA GLY A 125 23.91 -16.44 -29.20
C GLY A 125 23.39 -16.34 -27.76
N TYR A 126 23.82 -17.23 -26.86
CA TYR A 126 23.44 -17.19 -25.43
C TYR A 126 23.89 -15.88 -24.72
N PRO A 127 25.14 -15.40 -24.91
CA PRO A 127 25.58 -14.15 -24.27
C PRO A 127 24.79 -12.93 -24.72
N SER A 128 24.50 -12.80 -26.02
CA SER A 128 23.74 -11.67 -26.57
C SER A 128 22.29 -11.65 -26.08
N ILE A 129 21.63 -12.80 -25.98
CA ILE A 129 20.25 -12.89 -25.49
C ILE A 129 20.21 -12.55 -24.00
N MET A 130 21.15 -13.06 -23.20
CA MET A 130 21.21 -12.76 -21.77
C MET A 130 21.46 -11.27 -21.49
N VAL A 131 22.40 -10.65 -22.21
CA VAL A 131 22.65 -9.20 -22.08
C VAL A 131 21.43 -8.39 -22.49
N ALA A 132 20.75 -8.74 -23.59
CA ALA A 132 19.54 -8.03 -24.02
C ALA A 132 18.39 -8.15 -23.01
N VAL A 133 18.17 -9.35 -22.43
CA VAL A 133 17.12 -9.58 -21.43
C VAL A 133 17.41 -8.83 -20.12
N VAL A 134 18.66 -8.81 -19.65
CA VAL A 134 19.05 -8.05 -18.45
C VAL A 134 18.89 -6.55 -18.69
N LEU A 135 19.32 -6.05 -19.86
CA LEU A 135 19.29 -4.64 -20.20
C LEU A 135 17.85 -4.14 -20.35
N LEU A 136 17.00 -4.85 -21.09
CA LEU A 136 15.57 -4.53 -21.21
C LEU A 136 14.79 -4.76 -19.91
N GLY A 137 15.15 -5.78 -19.14
CA GLY A 137 14.54 -6.09 -17.85
C GLY A 137 14.83 -5.03 -16.78
N GLY A 138 15.97 -4.33 -16.86
CA GLY A 138 16.31 -3.24 -15.94
C GLY A 138 15.61 -1.91 -16.20
N PHE A 139 14.94 -1.74 -17.35
CA PHE A 139 14.18 -0.53 -17.70
C PHE A 139 12.70 -0.54 -17.29
N ASN A 140 12.17 -1.67 -16.79
CA ASN A 140 10.80 -1.83 -16.27
C ASN A 140 10.75 -1.78 -14.74
#